data_AF-A0A7J3J9D1-F1
#
_entry.id   AF-A0A7J3J9D1-F1
#
_cell.length_a   1.000
_cell.length_b   1.000
_cell.length_c   1.000
_cell.angle_alpha   90.00
_cell.angle_beta   90.00
_cell.angle_gamma   90.00
#
_symmetry.space_group_name_H-M   'P 1'
#
loop_
_entity.id
_entity.type
_entity.pdbx_description
1 polymer ?
#
loop_
_entity_poly.entity_id
_entity_poly.type
_entity_poly.pdbx_seq_one_letter_code
_entity_poly.pdbx_strand_id
1 'polypeptide(L)'
;MSLEGTTALISDRYLITAEVDSGATVTAGNVVYISAAGYIPKVKATDGVRKDVIGVALTSGTAGKKITVVCRGLVRVTVSGAVSAGQRITSWANGAVAGIAAMTAPASYVQATVQTELDKTEQWIGRALTSGTDTVIYALLSCLP
;
A
#
# COMPACT_ATOMS: atom_id res chain seq x y z
N MET A 1 16.50 11.83 7.52
CA MET A 1 16.49 10.62 8.37
C MET A 1 16.33 9.42 7.45
N SER A 2 17.42 8.68 7.21
CA SER A 2 17.43 7.52 6.30
C SER A 2 16.57 6.39 6.89
N LEU A 3 15.83 5.72 6.03
CA LEU A 3 14.72 4.83 6.36
C LEU A 3 15.14 3.37 6.61
N GLU A 4 16.42 3.06 6.66
CA GLU A 4 16.88 1.68 6.54
C GLU A 4 17.74 1.22 7.72
N GLY A 5 17.21 0.23 8.46
CA GLY A 5 18.04 -0.73 9.19
C GLY A 5 18.31 -1.92 8.27
N THR A 6 19.54 -2.09 7.81
CA THR A 6 19.95 -3.18 6.90
C THR A 6 20.98 -4.09 7.57
N THR A 7 20.59 -5.31 7.92
CA THR A 7 21.53 -6.43 8.15
C THR A 7 21.21 -7.56 7.17
N ALA A 8 22.25 -8.15 6.58
CA ALA A 8 22.19 -8.94 5.34
C ALA A 8 21.61 -10.36 5.43
N LEU A 9 21.09 -10.82 6.58
CA LEU A 9 20.72 -12.22 6.78
C LEU A 9 19.22 -12.53 6.85
N ILE A 10 18.35 -11.51 6.76
CA ILE A 10 16.90 -11.70 6.65
C ILE A 10 16.38 -10.78 5.54
N SER A 11 16.23 -11.32 4.32
CA SER A 11 15.65 -10.60 3.19
C SER A 11 14.14 -10.85 3.09
N ASP A 12 13.38 -10.44 4.10
CA ASP A 12 11.89 -10.37 4.00
C ASP A 12 11.42 -9.13 3.21
N ARG A 13 12.35 -8.43 2.55
CA ARG A 13 12.09 -7.29 1.70
C ARG A 13 12.07 -7.70 0.24
N TYR A 14 10.92 -7.54 -0.40
CA TYR A 14 10.78 -7.65 -1.84
C TYR A 14 10.64 -6.24 -2.43
N LEU A 15 11.62 -5.84 -3.24
CA LEU A 15 11.72 -4.52 -3.85
C LEU A 15 11.67 -4.65 -5.36
N ILE A 16 11.02 -3.71 -6.03
CA ILE A 16 11.04 -3.59 -7.49
C ILE A 16 11.48 -2.18 -7.91
N THR A 17 11.94 -2.08 -9.14
CA THR A 17 12.08 -0.79 -9.83
C THR A 17 10.83 -0.56 -10.68
N ALA A 18 10.22 0.61 -10.52
CA ALA A 18 9.07 1.06 -11.31
C ALA A 18 9.36 2.43 -11.93
N GLU A 19 8.62 2.78 -12.98
CA GLU A 19 8.68 4.11 -13.60
C GLU A 19 7.42 4.90 -13.25
N VAL A 20 7.57 6.16 -12.84
CA VAL A 20 6.41 7.03 -12.60
C VAL A 20 5.73 7.32 -13.94
N ASP A 21 4.43 7.03 -14.02
CA ASP A 21 3.67 7.18 -15.26
C ASP A 21 3.53 8.64 -15.70
N SER A 22 3.14 8.86 -16.96
CA SER A 22 2.98 10.20 -17.53
C SER A 22 1.94 11.01 -16.74
N GLY A 23 2.25 12.30 -16.54
CA GLY A 23 1.39 13.23 -15.80
C GLY A 23 1.27 12.97 -14.31
N ALA A 24 2.04 12.03 -13.74
CA ALA A 24 2.00 11.70 -12.32
C ALA A 24 3.21 12.22 -11.55
N THR A 25 3.01 12.39 -10.25
CA THR A 25 4.07 12.56 -9.24
C THR A 25 3.85 11.52 -8.16
N VAL A 26 4.93 10.84 -7.75
CA VAL A 26 4.93 9.89 -6.65
C VAL A 26 5.91 10.40 -5.60
N THR A 27 5.46 10.50 -4.36
CA THR A 27 6.28 10.88 -3.22
C THR A 27 6.66 9.63 -2.42
N ALA A 28 7.84 9.62 -1.82
CA ALA A 28 8.23 8.58 -0.87
C ALA A 28 7.17 8.43 0.24
N GLY A 29 6.81 7.18 0.53
CA GLY A 29 5.72 6.82 1.43
C GLY A 29 4.36 6.66 0.75
N ASN A 30 4.20 7.04 -0.52
CA ASN A 30 2.95 6.80 -1.23
C ASN A 30 2.75 5.32 -1.54
N VAL A 31 1.53 4.85 -1.30
CA VAL A 31 1.01 3.58 -1.82
C VAL A 31 0.78 3.71 -3.32
N VAL A 32 1.26 2.75 -4.11
CA VAL A 32 1.25 2.79 -5.58
C VAL A 32 0.62 1.55 -6.20
N TYR A 33 0.06 1.71 -7.39
CA TYR A 33 -0.52 0.65 -8.23
C TYR A 33 0.09 0.70 -9.64
N ILE A 34 0.01 -0.40 -10.39
CA ILE A 34 0.44 -0.44 -11.80
C ILE A 34 -0.62 0.27 -12.65
N SER A 35 -0.26 1.40 -13.25
CA SER A 35 -1.16 2.17 -14.12
C SER A 35 -1.08 1.75 -15.58
N ALA A 36 0.05 1.15 -16.00
CA ALA A 36 0.22 0.59 -17.33
C ALA A 36 1.29 -0.51 -17.35
N ALA A 37 1.08 -1.51 -18.21
CA ALA A 37 2.04 -2.58 -18.44
C ALA A 37 3.30 -2.06 -19.16
N GLY A 38 4.44 -2.71 -18.90
CA GLY A 38 5.72 -2.42 -19.54
C GLY A 38 6.81 -3.36 -19.04
N TYR A 39 7.96 -3.36 -19.71
CA TYR A 39 9.14 -4.10 -19.22
C TYR A 39 9.57 -3.61 -17.84
N ILE A 40 9.48 -2.31 -17.62
CA ILE A 40 9.46 -1.69 -16.29
C ILE A 40 8.00 -1.28 -16.04
N PRO A 41 7.37 -1.71 -14.93
CA PRO A 41 5.98 -1.35 -14.66
C PRO A 41 5.85 0.15 -14.45
N LYS A 42 4.79 0.72 -15.02
CA LYS A 42 4.45 2.14 -14.79
C LYS A 42 3.52 2.27 -13.61
N VAL A 43 3.77 3.24 -12.75
CA VAL A 43 3.05 3.40 -11.48
C VAL A 43 2.55 4.81 -11.24
N LYS A 44 1.44 4.88 -10.49
CA LYS A 44 0.87 6.10 -9.92
C LYS A 44 0.63 5.91 -8.43
N ALA A 45 0.62 7.01 -7.68
CA ALA A 45 0.09 7.01 -6.33
C ALA A 45 -1.40 6.66 -6.37
N THR A 46 -1.86 5.91 -5.38
CA THR A 46 -3.27 5.53 -5.26
C THR A 46 -4.16 6.75 -5.04
N ASP A 47 -5.33 6.73 -5.68
CA ASP A 47 -6.36 7.76 -5.69
C ASP A 47 -7.59 7.37 -4.85
N GLY A 48 -7.54 6.21 -4.20
CA GLY A 48 -8.61 5.66 -3.39
C GLY A 48 -8.32 4.23 -2.96
N VAL A 49 -9.38 3.52 -2.61
CA VAL A 49 -9.32 2.10 -2.29
C VAL A 49 -9.12 1.31 -3.58
N ARG A 50 -8.12 0.42 -3.57
CA ARG A 50 -7.69 -0.33 -4.75
C ARG A 50 -7.37 -1.78 -4.40
N LYS A 51 -7.49 -2.67 -5.39
CA LYS A 51 -7.17 -4.10 -5.31
C LYS A 51 -5.85 -4.44 -6.02
N ASP A 52 -5.37 -3.53 -6.87
CA ASP A 52 -4.20 -3.65 -7.75
C ASP A 52 -2.95 -2.94 -7.18
N VAL A 53 -2.87 -2.83 -5.85
CA VAL A 53 -1.75 -2.18 -5.16
C VAL A 53 -0.52 -3.08 -5.20
N ILE A 54 0.60 -2.54 -5.66
CA ILE A 54 1.86 -3.28 -5.74
C ILE A 54 2.85 -2.93 -4.64
N GLY A 55 2.65 -1.81 -3.93
CA GLY A 55 3.40 -1.53 -2.73
C GLY A 55 3.53 -0.05 -2.37
N VAL A 56 4.63 0.32 -1.73
CA VAL A 56 4.91 1.67 -1.21
C VAL A 56 6.21 2.21 -1.81
N ALA A 57 6.19 3.43 -2.32
CA ALA A 57 7.36 4.10 -2.88
C ALA A 57 8.40 4.43 -1.79
N LEU A 58 9.65 4.02 -1.97
CA LEU A 58 10.78 4.44 -1.13
C LEU A 58 11.40 5.76 -1.59
N THR A 59 11.32 6.04 -2.89
CA THR A 59 11.88 7.23 -3.50
C THR A 59 10.81 8.01 -4.24
N SER A 60 10.92 9.34 -4.20
CA SER A 60 10.04 10.23 -4.95
C SER A 60 10.48 10.33 -6.42
N GLY A 61 9.53 10.57 -7.31
CA GLY A 61 9.79 10.79 -8.72
C GLY A 61 8.61 11.46 -9.41
N THR A 62 8.91 12.14 -10.52
CA THR A 62 7.92 12.64 -11.47
C THR A 62 7.90 11.74 -12.70
N ALA A 63 6.93 11.93 -13.60
CA ALA A 63 6.81 11.22 -14.88
C ALA A 63 8.15 10.86 -15.55
N GLY A 64 8.32 9.59 -15.91
CA GLY A 64 9.51 9.03 -16.56
C GLY A 64 10.70 8.75 -15.61
N LYS A 65 10.60 9.10 -14.32
CA LYS A 65 11.65 8.75 -13.35
C LYS A 65 11.45 7.33 -12.84
N LYS A 66 12.56 6.60 -12.72
CA LYS A 66 12.60 5.32 -12.03
C LYS A 66 12.62 5.53 -10.52
N ILE A 67 11.76 4.82 -9.82
CA ILE A 67 11.64 4.81 -8.36
C ILE A 67 11.74 3.38 -7.83
N THR A 68 12.07 3.27 -6.55
CA THR A 68 12.08 1.98 -5.84
C THR A 68 10.76 1.82 -5.09
N VAL A 69 10.13 0.66 -5.24
CA VAL A 69 8.89 0.32 -4.54
C VAL A 69 9.16 -0.89 -3.65
N VAL A 70 8.77 -0.79 -2.38
CA VAL A 70 8.70 -1.94 -1.46
C VAL A 70 7.36 -2.60 -1.68
N CYS A 71 7.38 -3.85 -2.08
CA CYS A 71 6.20 -4.68 -2.26
C CYS A 71 5.92 -5.51 -1.00
N ARG A 72 6.97 -5.94 -0.29
CA ARG A 72 6.87 -6.67 0.98
C ARG A 72 7.90 -6.20 1.99
N GLY A 73 7.51 -6.17 3.26
CA GLY A 73 8.39 -5.84 4.38
C GLY A 73 7.91 -4.65 5.23
N LEU A 74 8.73 -4.26 6.20
CA LEU A 74 8.44 -3.16 7.11
C LEU A 74 8.62 -1.81 6.41
N VAL A 75 7.57 -0.98 6.44
CA VAL A 75 7.55 0.36 5.82
C VAL A 75 6.90 1.39 6.73
N ARG A 76 7.22 2.66 6.49
CA ARG A 76 6.47 3.79 7.04
C ARG A 76 5.43 4.24 6.02
N VAL A 77 4.20 4.41 6.46
CA VAL A 77 3.07 4.86 5.63
C VAL A 77 2.29 5.95 6.34
N THR A 78 1.75 6.88 5.55
CA THR A 78 0.83 7.90 6.07
C THR A 78 -0.57 7.32 6.14
N VAL A 79 -1.19 7.35 7.31
CA VAL A 79 -2.60 6.96 7.48
C VAL A 79 -3.52 8.15 7.23
N SER A 80 -4.69 7.86 6.67
CA SER A 80 -5.85 8.75 6.61
C SER A 80 -6.89 8.23 7.59
N GLY A 81 -7.24 9.04 8.57
CA GLY A 81 -8.07 8.66 9.70
C GLY A 81 -7.34 7.79 10.74
N ALA A 82 -8.10 7.27 11.70
CA ALA A 82 -7.57 6.48 12.80
C ALA A 82 -7.27 5.03 12.37
N VAL A 83 -6.08 4.54 12.69
CA VAL A 83 -5.65 3.16 12.52
C VAL A 83 -5.08 2.64 13.83
N SER A 84 -5.52 1.45 14.24
CA SER A 84 -5.03 0.78 15.45
C SER A 84 -3.88 -0.17 15.13
N ALA A 85 -3.00 -0.40 16.10
CA ALA A 85 -1.97 -1.44 15.99
C ALA A 85 -2.62 -2.81 15.75
N GLY A 86 -2.04 -3.59 14.84
CA GLY A 86 -2.57 -4.88 14.41
C GLY A 86 -3.72 -4.80 13.39
N GLN A 87 -4.26 -3.63 13.08
CA GLN A 87 -5.35 -3.49 12.11
C GLN A 87 -4.86 -3.78 10.69
N ARG A 88 -5.71 -4.44 9.88
CA ARG A 88 -5.47 -4.58 8.44
C ARG A 88 -5.61 -3.22 7.76
N ILE A 89 -4.77 -2.93 6.79
CA ILE A 89 -4.77 -1.66 6.07
C ILE A 89 -5.04 -1.88 4.57
N THR A 90 -5.65 -0.88 3.95
CA THR A 90 -5.88 -0.76 2.50
C THR A 90 -5.30 0.55 1.97
N SER A 91 -5.19 0.70 0.65
CA SER A 91 -4.86 1.98 0.03
C SER A 91 -5.97 3.00 0.22
N TRP A 92 -5.59 4.27 0.17
CA TRP A 92 -6.51 5.38 0.25
C TRP A 92 -6.09 6.50 -0.71
N ALA A 93 -6.91 7.55 -0.79
CA ALA A 93 -6.62 8.71 -1.61
C ALA A 93 -5.25 9.33 -1.25
N ASN A 94 -4.63 9.99 -2.24
CA ASN A 94 -3.34 10.68 -2.13
C ASN A 94 -2.18 9.77 -1.71
N GLY A 95 -2.22 8.48 -2.08
CA GLY A 95 -1.19 7.52 -1.75
C GLY A 95 -1.11 7.18 -0.26
N ALA A 96 -2.16 7.47 0.53
CA ALA A 96 -2.22 7.12 1.94
C ALA A 96 -2.71 5.67 2.15
N VAL A 97 -2.77 5.26 3.41
CA VAL A 97 -3.45 4.02 3.84
C VAL A 97 -4.62 4.34 4.76
N ALA A 98 -5.61 3.45 4.81
CA ALA A 98 -6.68 3.51 5.80
C ALA A 98 -6.89 2.15 6.46
N GLY A 99 -7.48 2.14 7.64
CA GLY A 99 -7.84 0.93 8.36
C GLY A 99 -9.01 0.22 7.67
N ILE A 100 -8.86 -1.08 7.41
CA ILE A 100 -9.97 -1.93 6.97
C ILE A 100 -10.85 -2.21 8.18
N ALA A 101 -12.17 -2.03 8.03
CA ALA A 101 -13.15 -2.39 9.05
C ALA A 101 -13.13 -3.90 9.31
N ALA A 102 -13.53 -4.32 10.51
CA ALA A 102 -13.64 -5.75 10.82
C ALA A 102 -14.55 -6.46 9.78
N MET A 103 -14.20 -7.71 9.48
CA MET A 103 -15.05 -8.57 8.67
C MET A 103 -16.28 -8.95 9.47
N THR A 104 -17.44 -8.93 8.83
CA THR A 104 -18.71 -9.32 9.43
C THR A 104 -19.29 -10.45 8.62
N ALA A 105 -19.56 -11.60 9.25
CA ALA A 105 -20.27 -12.68 8.58
C ALA A 105 -21.75 -12.27 8.39
N PRO A 106 -22.26 -12.17 7.15
CA PRO A 106 -23.66 -11.82 6.94
C PRO A 106 -24.58 -12.91 7.50
N ALA A 107 -25.69 -12.52 8.14
CA ALA A 107 -26.66 -13.46 8.71
C ALA A 107 -27.39 -14.30 7.66
N SER A 108 -27.38 -13.86 6.40
CA SER A 108 -27.94 -14.56 5.25
C SER A 108 -27.10 -14.28 4.00
N TYR A 109 -27.22 -15.14 2.99
CA TYR A 109 -26.57 -14.92 1.72
C TYR A 109 -27.30 -13.84 0.91
N VAL A 110 -26.75 -12.63 0.93
CA VAL A 110 -27.09 -11.55 0.00
C VAL A 110 -25.82 -11.23 -0.78
N GLN A 111 -25.84 -11.50 -2.09
CA GLN A 111 -24.64 -11.43 -2.93
C GLN A 111 -23.88 -10.10 -2.78
N ALA A 112 -24.58 -8.96 -2.81
CA ALA A 112 -23.96 -7.64 -2.66
C ALA A 112 -23.28 -7.44 -1.29
N THR A 113 -23.91 -7.92 -0.22
CA THR A 113 -23.34 -7.83 1.13
C THR A 113 -22.12 -8.72 1.28
N VAL A 114 -22.20 -9.96 0.79
CA VAL A 114 -21.06 -10.89 0.78
C VAL A 114 -19.90 -10.32 -0.04
N GLN A 115 -20.19 -9.72 -1.20
CA GLN A 115 -19.16 -9.10 -2.03
C GLN A 115 -18.44 -7.96 -1.30
N THR A 116 -19.16 -7.14 -0.54
CA THR A 116 -18.54 -6.07 0.26
C THR A 116 -17.54 -6.62 1.29
N GLU A 117 -17.84 -7.77 1.90
CA GLU A 117 -16.94 -8.42 2.86
C GLU A 117 -15.75 -9.10 2.18
N LEU A 118 -15.93 -9.66 0.98
CA LEU A 118 -14.84 -10.19 0.15
C LEU A 118 -13.90 -9.08 -0.32
N ASP A 119 -14.45 -7.93 -0.72
CA ASP A 119 -13.69 -6.77 -1.15
C ASP A 119 -12.71 -6.30 -0.07
N LYS A 120 -13.09 -6.33 1.22
CA LYS A 120 -12.18 -6.04 2.35
C LYS A 120 -10.94 -6.94 2.39
N THR A 121 -11.07 -8.17 1.92
CA THR A 121 -9.97 -9.15 1.88
C THR A 121 -9.08 -8.91 0.65
N GLU A 122 -9.68 -8.60 -0.50
CA GLU A 122 -8.95 -8.31 -1.75
C GLU A 122 -8.21 -6.96 -1.70
N GLN A 123 -8.71 -6.01 -0.93
CA GLN A 123 -8.12 -4.68 -0.73
C GLN A 123 -7.03 -4.65 0.34
N TRP A 124 -6.73 -5.80 0.97
CA TRP A 124 -5.77 -5.90 2.06
C TRP A 124 -4.33 -5.84 1.53
N ILE A 125 -3.58 -4.82 1.94
CA ILE A 125 -2.20 -4.61 1.49
C ILE A 125 -1.15 -4.85 2.58
N GLY A 126 -1.57 -4.88 3.85
CA GLY A 126 -0.64 -5.04 4.98
C GLY A 126 -1.29 -4.89 6.35
N ARG A 127 -0.47 -4.90 7.41
CA ARG A 127 -0.92 -4.76 8.80
C ARG A 127 -0.18 -3.63 9.50
N ALA A 128 -0.91 -2.77 10.20
CA ALA A 128 -0.33 -1.74 11.05
C ALA A 128 0.41 -2.38 12.24
N LEU A 129 1.61 -1.90 12.55
CA LEU A 129 2.37 -2.29 13.75
C LEU A 129 2.25 -1.26 14.87
N THR A 130 1.99 -0.01 14.50
CA THR A 130 1.73 1.08 15.44
C THR A 130 0.40 1.75 15.12
N SER A 131 -0.25 2.31 16.13
CA SER A 131 -1.47 3.12 15.96
C SER A 131 -1.15 4.55 15.54
N GLY A 132 -2.10 5.23 14.92
CA GLY A 132 -2.00 6.64 14.55
C GLY A 132 -3.31 7.21 14.02
N THR A 133 -3.39 8.53 13.91
CA THR A 133 -4.49 9.26 13.25
C THR A 133 -3.89 10.37 12.42
N ASP A 134 -4.14 10.37 11.11
CA ASP A 134 -3.62 11.37 10.16
C ASP A 134 -2.10 11.60 10.30
N THR A 135 -1.36 10.52 10.49
CA THR A 135 0.07 10.54 10.82
C THR A 135 0.83 9.41 10.13
N VAL A 136 2.14 9.35 10.33
CA VAL A 136 2.98 8.27 9.84
C VAL A 136 3.02 7.13 10.86
N ILE A 137 2.72 5.91 10.42
CA ILE A 137 2.84 4.68 11.22
C ILE A 137 3.82 3.70 10.60
N TYR A 138 4.25 2.72 11.39
CA TYR A 138 4.92 1.52 10.88
C TYR A 138 3.90 0.46 10.48
N ALA A 139 4.10 -0.15 9.32
CA ALA A 139 3.27 -1.24 8.82
C ALA A 139 4.11 -2.34 8.18
N LEU A 140 3.64 -3.59 8.30
CA LEU A 140 4.16 -4.71 7.54
C LEU A 140 3.35 -4.84 6.25
N LEU A 141 3.99 -4.62 5.12
CA LEU A 141 3.39 -4.72 3.79
C LEU A 141 3.51 -6.14 3.22
N SER A 142 2.47 -6.60 2.52
CA SER A 142 2.39 -7.94 1.93
C SER A 142 1.80 -7.95 0.52
N CYS A 143 2.10 -6.92 -0.29
CA CYS A 143 1.65 -6.86 -1.68
C CYS A 143 2.40 -7.91 -2.52
N LEU A 144 1.67 -8.55 -3.44
CA LEU A 144 2.25 -9.31 -4.54
C LEU A 144 2.15 -8.43 -5.79
N PRO A 145 3.26 -8.15 -6.50
CA PRO A 145 3.22 -7.40 -7.75
C PRO A 145 2.54 -8.19 -8.87
#